data_AF-A0A522BGV5-F1
#
_entry.id   AF-A0A522BGV5-F1
#
_cell.length_a   1.000
_cell.length_b   1.000
_cell.length_c   1.000
_cell.angle_alpha   90.00
_cell.angle_beta   90.00
_cell.angle_gamma   90.00
#
_symmetry.space_group_name_H-M   'P 1'
#
loop_
_entity.id
_entity.type
_entity.pdbx_description
1 polymer ?
#
loop_
_entity_poly.entity_id
_entity_poly.type
_entity_poly.pdbx_seq_one_letter_code
_entity_poly.pdbx_strand_id
1 'polypeptide(L)'
;ADGRREEFDVMLAATGYEVDLPFLAPHVVPVVGRRVDLYKRIFPPGRPNLCFIGMFNVSAGANIRMMDTQCRLMAAVVAGEVVLPSADAMRADVAREKRELHERYPDRPRYELELDPVAYRQEVAALEAAAPGTGRAWR
;
A
#
# COMPACT_ATOMS: atom_id res chain seq x y z
N ALA A 1 1.86 20.60 26.10
CA ALA A 1 2.13 22.01 25.76
C ALA A 1 2.50 22.75 27.03
N ASP A 2 3.36 23.76 26.95
CA ASP A 2 3.94 24.51 28.08
C ASP A 2 3.16 25.79 28.46
N GLY A 3 2.07 26.10 27.75
CA GLY A 3 1.12 27.17 28.09
C GLY A 3 1.47 28.57 27.56
N ARG A 4 2.59 28.72 26.83
CA ARG A 4 3.01 30.00 26.24
C ARG A 4 2.10 30.42 25.09
N ARG A 5 1.93 31.74 24.92
CA ARG A 5 1.12 32.36 23.85
C ARG A 5 1.84 33.60 23.33
N GLU A 6 1.81 33.81 22.01
CA GLU A 6 2.43 34.94 21.30
C GLU A 6 1.53 35.35 20.13
N GLU A 7 1.71 36.58 19.65
CA GLU A 7 1.00 37.11 18.47
C GLU A 7 1.78 36.79 17.19
N PHE A 8 1.05 36.41 16.15
CA PHE A 8 1.60 36.09 14.83
C PHE A 8 0.69 36.65 13.73
N ASP A 9 1.30 37.09 12.63
CA ASP A 9 0.55 37.61 11.48
C ASP A 9 -0.05 36.50 10.61
N VAL A 10 0.59 35.32 10.56
CA VAL A 10 0.23 34.22 9.67
C VAL A 10 0.39 32.87 10.37
N MET A 11 -0.54 31.95 10.10
CA MET A 11 -0.46 30.54 10.49
C MET A 11 -0.47 29.63 9.26
N LEU A 12 0.53 28.75 9.14
CA LEU A 12 0.59 27.72 8.11
C LEU A 12 0.29 26.34 8.72
N ALA A 13 -0.86 25.78 8.37
CA ALA A 13 -1.26 24.46 8.85
C ALA A 13 -0.66 23.34 7.97
N ALA A 14 0.51 22.82 8.38
CA ALA A 14 1.17 21.69 7.73
C ALA A 14 0.71 20.33 8.30
N THR A 15 -0.61 20.13 8.44
CA THR A 15 -1.20 18.99 9.16
C THR A 15 -1.34 17.70 8.32
N GLY A 16 -0.85 17.72 7.09
CA GLY A 16 -0.89 16.58 6.16
C GLY A 16 -2.13 16.57 5.27
N TYR A 17 -2.45 15.39 4.72
CA TYR A 17 -3.50 15.17 3.72
C TYR A 17 -4.39 13.99 4.10
N GLU A 18 -5.61 14.00 3.57
CA GLU A 18 -6.55 12.88 3.59
C GLU A 18 -6.50 12.09 2.27
N VAL A 19 -7.00 10.85 2.28
CA VAL A 19 -7.17 10.03 1.08
C VAL A 19 -8.63 10.07 0.66
N ASP A 20 -8.89 10.41 -0.60
CA ASP A 20 -10.21 10.33 -1.21
C ASP A 20 -10.11 9.82 -2.65
N LEU A 21 -11.13 9.10 -3.11
CA LEU A 21 -11.23 8.47 -4.42
C LEU A 21 -12.59 8.78 -5.06
N PRO A 22 -12.92 10.05 -5.37
CA PRO A 22 -14.27 10.47 -5.76
C PRO A 22 -14.71 9.92 -7.13
N PHE A 23 -13.78 9.35 -7.89
CA PHE A 23 -14.04 8.68 -9.16
C PHE A 23 -14.41 7.20 -9.00
N LEU A 24 -14.30 6.62 -7.79
CA LEU A 24 -14.70 5.25 -7.48
C LEU A 24 -15.90 5.26 -6.53
N ALA A 25 -16.93 4.49 -6.86
CA ALA A 25 -18.06 4.35 -5.95
C ALA A 25 -17.61 3.65 -4.64
N PRO A 26 -18.07 4.10 -3.46
CA PRO A 26 -17.56 3.58 -2.17
C PRO A 26 -17.70 2.06 -1.97
N HIS A 27 -18.70 1.44 -2.61
CA HIS A 27 -18.91 -0.02 -2.55
C HIS A 27 -17.93 -0.81 -3.43
N VAL A 28 -17.20 -0.14 -4.34
CA VAL A 28 -16.17 -0.77 -5.18
C VAL A 28 -14.94 -1.06 -4.33
N VAL A 29 -14.42 -0.01 -3.69
CA VAL A 29 -13.28 -0.04 -2.79
C VAL A 29 -13.52 1.02 -1.70
N PRO A 30 -13.86 0.63 -0.47
CA PRO A 30 -14.08 1.58 0.60
C PRO A 30 -12.76 2.18 1.07
N VAL A 31 -12.73 3.49 1.25
CA VAL A 31 -11.68 4.18 2.00
C VAL A 31 -12.11 4.18 3.47
N VAL A 32 -11.34 3.52 4.33
CA VAL A 32 -11.60 3.47 5.79
C VAL A 32 -10.50 4.25 6.48
N GLY A 33 -10.85 5.39 7.08
CA GLY A 33 -9.86 6.35 7.56
C GLY A 33 -9.04 6.91 6.40
N ARG A 34 -7.72 6.71 6.43
CA ARG A 34 -6.79 7.13 5.35
C ARG A 34 -6.26 5.95 4.54
N ARG A 35 -6.93 4.82 4.60
CA ARG A 35 -6.42 3.57 4.05
C ARG A 35 -7.43 2.88 3.15
N VAL A 36 -6.87 2.20 2.16
CA VAL A 36 -7.58 1.27 1.29
C VAL A 36 -7.03 -0.13 1.52
N ASP A 37 -7.92 -1.10 1.64
CA ASP A 37 -7.55 -2.50 1.88
C ASP A 37 -7.15 -3.18 0.57
N LEU A 38 -5.84 -3.28 0.38
CA LEU A 38 -5.20 -3.75 -0.85
C LEU A 38 -4.20 -4.86 -0.53
N TYR A 39 -4.40 -6.04 -1.12
CA TYR A 39 -3.41 -7.11 -1.11
C TYR A 39 -2.11 -6.61 -1.76
N LYS A 40 -1.01 -6.74 -1.01
CA LYS A 40 0.32 -6.20 -1.38
C LYS A 40 0.28 -4.72 -1.79
N ARG A 41 -0.65 -3.92 -1.26
CA ARG A 41 -0.83 -2.50 -1.61
C ARG A 41 -1.13 -2.26 -3.11
N ILE A 42 -1.64 -3.28 -3.81
CA ILE A 42 -1.96 -3.22 -5.25
C ILE A 42 -3.40 -3.68 -5.54
N PHE A 43 -3.81 -4.85 -5.05
CA PHE A 43 -5.02 -5.51 -5.54
C PHE A 43 -6.15 -5.47 -4.49
N PRO A 44 -7.32 -4.90 -4.79
CA PRO A 44 -8.46 -4.96 -3.88
C PRO A 44 -9.05 -6.38 -3.85
N PRO A 45 -9.27 -6.99 -2.68
CA PRO A 45 -9.84 -8.33 -2.57
C PRO A 45 -11.20 -8.44 -3.27
N GLY A 46 -11.35 -9.41 -4.17
CA GLY A 46 -12.59 -9.64 -4.93
C GLY A 46 -12.80 -8.70 -6.13
N ARG A 47 -11.81 -7.88 -6.50
CA ARG A 47 -11.87 -6.98 -7.67
C ARG A 47 -10.69 -7.27 -8.63
N PRO A 48 -10.70 -8.40 -9.37
CA PRO A 48 -9.54 -8.86 -10.15
C PRO A 48 -9.12 -7.93 -11.31
N ASN A 49 -10.01 -7.06 -11.78
CA ASN A 49 -9.76 -6.12 -12.88
C ASN A 49 -9.46 -4.69 -12.40
N LEU A 50 -9.11 -4.52 -11.13
CA LEU A 50 -8.77 -3.23 -10.55
C LEU A 50 -7.43 -3.34 -9.81
N CYS A 51 -6.54 -2.39 -10.02
CA CYS A 51 -5.27 -2.29 -9.32
C CYS A 51 -4.98 -0.84 -8.94
N PHE A 52 -4.18 -0.69 -7.89
CA PHE A 52 -3.69 0.58 -7.39
C PHE A 52 -2.17 0.56 -7.42
N ILE A 53 -1.57 1.64 -7.91
CA ILE A 53 -0.11 1.82 -7.91
C ILE A 53 0.20 3.08 -7.11
N GLY A 54 1.17 2.99 -6.21
CA GLY A 54 1.62 4.11 -5.40
C GLY A 54 0.76 4.43 -4.18
N MET A 55 -0.18 3.56 -3.79
CA MET A 55 -1.02 3.75 -2.60
C MET A 55 -0.28 3.38 -1.30
N PHE A 56 0.80 4.11 -1.01
CA PHE A 56 1.65 3.96 0.18
C PHE A 56 2.43 5.25 0.47
N ASN A 57 2.94 5.39 1.70
CA ASN A 57 4.02 6.29 2.07
C ASN A 57 5.28 5.46 2.33
N VAL A 58 6.43 5.91 1.85
CA VAL A 58 7.70 5.24 2.13
C VAL A 58 8.31 5.79 3.40
N SER A 59 8.71 4.87 4.27
CA SER A 59 9.42 5.18 5.51
C SER A 59 10.84 5.70 5.32
N ALA A 60 11.51 5.26 4.24
CA ALA A 60 12.80 5.79 3.83
C ALA A 60 13.13 5.44 2.37
N GLY A 61 13.82 6.32 1.65
CA GLY A 61 14.29 6.04 0.28
C GLY A 61 13.32 6.43 -0.83
N ALA A 62 13.41 5.77 -1.99
CA ALA A 62 12.81 6.24 -3.24
C ALA A 62 11.49 5.53 -3.60
N ASN A 63 10.37 6.29 -3.55
CA ASN A 63 9.02 5.85 -3.94
C ASN A 63 8.96 5.21 -5.34
N ILE A 64 9.68 5.77 -6.31
CA ILE A 64 9.60 5.37 -7.73
C ILE A 64 9.97 3.90 -7.92
N ARG A 65 10.97 3.39 -7.20
CA ARG A 65 11.40 1.99 -7.32
C ARG A 65 10.34 1.01 -6.80
N MET A 66 9.58 1.41 -5.79
CA MET A 66 8.50 0.56 -5.28
C MET A 66 7.31 0.54 -6.23
N MET A 67 6.99 1.67 -6.86
CA MET A 67 5.97 1.70 -7.92
C MET A 67 6.37 0.82 -9.10
N ASP A 68 7.65 0.81 -9.51
CA ASP A 68 8.16 -0.12 -10.52
C ASP A 68 7.96 -1.59 -10.10
N THR A 69 8.30 -1.94 -8.85
CA THR A 69 7.99 -3.28 -8.30
C THR A 69 6.50 -3.60 -8.37
N GLN A 70 5.61 -2.66 -8.04
CA GLN A 70 4.16 -2.85 -8.14
C GLN A 70 3.69 -3.07 -9.58
N CYS A 71 4.20 -2.28 -10.52
CA CYS A 71 3.88 -2.39 -11.94
C CYS A 71 4.32 -3.74 -12.52
N ARG A 72 5.49 -4.25 -12.13
CA ARG A 72 5.98 -5.56 -12.58
C ARG A 72 5.09 -6.70 -12.10
N LEU A 73 4.75 -6.72 -10.81
CA LEU A 73 3.83 -7.71 -10.27
C LEU A 73 2.45 -7.62 -10.93
N MET A 74 1.92 -6.41 -11.10
CA MET A 74 0.66 -6.19 -11.82
C MET A 74 0.73 -6.74 -13.25
N ALA A 75 1.81 -6.49 -13.98
CA ALA A 75 1.97 -6.97 -15.35
C ALA A 75 2.02 -8.50 -15.41
N ALA A 76 2.73 -9.14 -14.48
CA ALA A 76 2.80 -10.60 -14.39
C ALA A 76 1.42 -11.22 -14.06
N VAL A 77 0.63 -10.57 -13.20
CA VAL A 77 -0.75 -11.00 -12.92
C VAL A 77 -1.64 -10.86 -14.15
N VAL A 78 -1.57 -9.72 -14.86
CA VAL A 78 -2.35 -9.48 -16.09
C VAL A 78 -1.97 -10.46 -17.20
N ALA A 79 -0.69 -10.83 -17.30
CA ALA A 79 -0.20 -11.82 -18.25
C ALA A 79 -0.56 -13.27 -17.86
N GLY A 80 -1.11 -13.50 -16.67
CA GLY A 80 -1.43 -14.83 -16.14
C GLY A 80 -0.20 -15.62 -15.65
N GLU A 81 0.96 -14.97 -15.55
CA GLU A 81 2.20 -15.57 -15.05
C GLU A 81 2.17 -15.71 -13.51
N VAL A 82 1.47 -14.80 -12.83
CA VAL A 82 1.24 -14.85 -11.38
C VAL A 82 -0.26 -14.98 -11.13
N VAL A 83 -0.66 -16.05 -10.44
CA VAL A 83 -2.04 -16.24 -10.01
C VAL A 83 -2.22 -15.68 -8.61
N LEU A 84 -3.15 -14.74 -8.47
CA LEU A 84 -3.51 -14.17 -7.18
C LEU A 84 -4.26 -15.21 -6.32
N PRO A 85 -4.08 -15.17 -4.98
CA PRO A 85 -4.79 -16.07 -4.08
C PRO A 85 -6.29 -15.74 -4.00
N SER A 86 -7.06 -16.53 -3.24
CA SER A 86 -8.48 -16.24 -3.02
C SER A 86 -8.69 -14.90 -2.30
N ALA A 87 -9.86 -14.29 -2.47
CA ALA A 87 -10.19 -13.02 -1.83
C ALA A 87 -10.12 -13.10 -0.29
N ASP A 88 -10.42 -14.26 0.31
CA ASP A 88 -10.27 -14.49 1.76
C ASP A 88 -8.81 -14.51 2.19
N ALA A 89 -7.94 -15.18 1.42
CA ALA A 89 -6.50 -15.20 1.69
C ALA A 89 -5.90 -13.79 1.55
N MET A 90 -6.34 -13.01 0.56
CA MET A 90 -5.96 -11.60 0.43
C MET A 90 -6.39 -10.77 1.63
N ARG A 91 -7.64 -10.91 2.10
CA ARG A 91 -8.12 -10.20 3.29
C ARG A 91 -7.32 -10.57 4.54
N ALA A 92 -6.97 -11.85 4.69
CA ALA A 92 -6.13 -12.32 5.79
C ALA A 92 -4.72 -11.72 5.74
N ASP A 93 -4.12 -11.62 4.54
CA ASP A 93 -2.82 -10.96 4.33
C ASP A 93 -2.88 -9.46 4.66
N VAL A 94 -3.91 -8.74 4.22
CA VAL A 94 -4.13 -7.32 4.56
C VAL A 94 -4.27 -7.14 6.08
N ALA A 95 -5.04 -8.01 6.73
CA ALA A 95 -5.20 -7.95 8.18
C ALA A 95 -3.89 -8.24 8.92
N ARG A 96 -3.04 -9.14 8.39
CA ARG A 96 -1.69 -9.41 8.93
C ARG A 96 -0.79 -8.18 8.79
N GLU A 97 -0.69 -7.61 7.59
CA GLU A 97 0.14 -6.43 7.33
C GLU A 97 -0.29 -5.22 8.16
N LYS A 98 -1.60 -5.02 8.40
CA LYS A 98 -2.11 -4.01 9.33
C LYS A 98 -1.57 -4.18 10.76
N ARG A 99 -1.52 -5.41 11.28
CA ARG A 99 -0.98 -5.66 12.62
C ARG A 99 0.51 -5.37 12.68
N GLU A 100 1.26 -5.87 11.71
CA GLU A 100 2.71 -5.63 11.60
C GLU A 100 3.04 -4.13 11.43
N LEU A 101 2.15 -3.36 10.79
CA LEU A 101 2.29 -1.91 10.68
C LEU A 101 2.14 -1.23 12.05
N HIS A 102 1.10 -1.57 12.81
CA HIS A 102 0.87 -0.99 14.14
C HIS A 102 1.91 -1.40 15.18
N GLU A 103 2.61 -2.52 14.98
CA GLU A 103 3.76 -2.90 15.79
C GLU A 103 5.00 -2.05 15.48
N ARG A 104 5.14 -1.59 14.23
CA ARG A 104 6.32 -0.83 13.75
C ARG A 104 6.20 0.67 13.89
N TYR A 105 4.99 1.21 13.84
CA TYR A 105 4.75 2.66 13.81
C TYR A 105 3.79 3.10 14.92
N PRO A 106 3.92 4.36 15.42
CA PRO A 106 2.97 4.91 16.36
C PRO A 106 1.54 4.85 15.83
N ASP A 107 0.58 4.58 16.71
CA ASP A 107 -0.84 4.59 16.40
C ASP A 107 -1.32 6.03 16.13
N ARG A 108 -1.09 6.50 14.91
CA ARG A 108 -1.49 7.82 14.40
C ARG A 108 -1.91 7.68 12.95
N PRO A 109 -2.95 8.41 12.51
CA PRO A 109 -3.47 8.25 11.15
C PRO A 109 -2.49 8.67 10.03
N ARG A 110 -1.35 9.31 10.33
CA ARG A 110 -0.29 9.57 9.34
C ARG A 110 0.43 8.28 8.89
N TYR A 111 0.52 7.27 9.75
CA TYR A 111 1.30 6.05 9.50
C TYR A 111 0.49 4.91 8.85
N GLU A 112 -0.81 5.08 8.65
CA GLU A 112 -1.71 4.08 8.04
C GLU A 112 -1.28 3.58 6.65
N LEU A 113 -0.56 4.43 5.92
CA LEU A 113 -0.04 4.13 4.59
C LEU A 113 1.45 3.81 4.60
N GLU A 114 2.12 3.88 5.74
CA GLU A 114 3.56 3.68 5.83
C GLU A 114 3.94 2.27 5.39
N LEU A 115 5.05 2.17 4.66
CA LEU A 115 5.51 0.91 4.09
C LEU A 115 7.02 0.87 4.09
N ASP A 116 7.58 -0.17 4.70
CA ASP A 116 9.02 -0.41 4.66
C ASP A 116 9.43 -0.92 3.27
N PRO A 117 10.35 -0.22 2.58
CA PRO A 117 10.71 -0.56 1.21
C PRO A 117 11.47 -1.88 1.08
N VAL A 118 12.19 -2.32 2.11
CA VAL A 118 13.01 -3.54 2.06
C VAL A 118 12.09 -4.75 2.26
N ALA A 119 11.31 -4.74 3.33
CA ALA A 119 10.34 -5.80 3.63
C ALA A 119 9.33 -5.96 2.49
N TYR A 120 8.80 -4.85 1.96
CA TYR A 120 7.83 -4.90 0.87
C TYR A 120 8.39 -5.55 -0.40
N ARG A 121 9.61 -5.20 -0.82
CA ARG A 121 10.23 -5.80 -2.01
C ARG A 121 10.51 -7.29 -1.81
N GLN A 122 10.87 -7.70 -0.60
CA GLN A 122 11.06 -9.13 -0.28
C GLN A 122 9.75 -9.90 -0.37
N GLU A 123 8.64 -9.34 0.14
CA GLU A 123 7.32 -9.97 0.02
C GLU A 123 6.85 -10.10 -1.43
N VAL A 124 7.01 -9.06 -2.25
CA VAL A 124 6.64 -9.11 -3.66
C VAL A 124 7.49 -10.13 -4.42
N ALA A 125 8.81 -10.13 -4.19
CA ALA A 125 9.71 -11.10 -4.82
C ALA A 125 9.37 -12.56 -4.43
N ALA A 126 8.98 -12.79 -3.18
CA ALA A 126 8.56 -14.12 -2.74
C ALA A 126 7.27 -14.59 -3.45
N LEU A 127 6.33 -13.67 -3.70
CA LEU A 127 5.11 -13.97 -4.46
C LEU A 127 5.43 -14.31 -5.93
N GLU A 128 6.31 -13.55 -6.56
CA GLU A 128 6.76 -13.80 -7.94
C GLU A 128 7.52 -15.14 -8.07
N ALA A 129 8.33 -15.49 -7.06
CA ALA A 129 9.07 -16.74 -7.02
C ALA A 129 8.20 -17.98 -6.75
N ALA A 130 7.08 -17.80 -6.04
CA ALA A 130 6.10 -18.86 -5.80
C ALA A 130 5.19 -19.14 -7.01
N ALA A 131 5.22 -18.28 -8.03
CA ALA A 131 4.43 -18.44 -9.23
C ALA A 131 4.99 -19.56 -10.13
N PRO A 132 4.15 -20.48 -10.63
CA PRO A 132 4.61 -21.60 -11.43
C PRO A 132 5.19 -21.12 -12.77
N GLY A 133 6.51 -21.23 -12.94
CA GLY A 133 7.17 -21.09 -14.24
C GLY A 133 7.95 -19.79 -14.52
N THR A 134 8.23 -18.93 -13.53
CA THR A 134 9.01 -17.70 -13.72
C THR A 134 10.53 -17.94 -13.79
N GLY A 135 10.95 -18.88 -14.65
CA GLY A 135 12.35 -19.11 -15.02
C GLY A 135 12.92 -18.04 -15.97
N ARG A 136 12.54 -16.77 -15.84
CA ARG A 136 13.20 -15.66 -16.53
C ARG A 136 13.75 -14.67 -15.52
N ALA A 137 15.03 -14.88 -15.18
CA ALA A 137 15.90 -13.81 -14.75
C ALA A 137 16.08 -12.83 -15.92
N TRP A 138 15.29 -11.76 -15.93
CA TRP A 138 15.57 -10.62 -16.79
C TRP A 138 16.77 -9.87 -16.19
N ARG A 139 17.92 -10.01 -16.84
CA ARG A 139 19.15 -9.24 -16.56
C ARG A 139 19.02 -7.82 -17.09
#